data_AF-A0A0N8R3P0-F1
#
_entry.id   AF-A0A0N8R3P0-F1
#
_cell.length_a   1.000
_cell.length_b   1.000
_cell.length_c   1.000
_cell.angle_alpha   90.00
_cell.angle_beta   90.00
_cell.angle_gamma   90.00
#
_symmetry.space_group_name_H-M   'P 1'
#
loop_
_entity.id
_entity.type
_entity.pdbx_description
1 polymer ?
#
loop_
_entity_poly.entity_id
_entity_poly.type
_entity_poly.pdbx_seq_one_letter_code
_entity_poly.pdbx_strand_id
1 'polypeptide(L)'
;MPLRSRFLAWLLIPLLALCSGVTLADPVEGAAQALHLLDYLGADYPATVADGKVVNSAEYQQQVDNLAALQSLVVALPQRAERADLERAVTQLKSAVAGRQDGVQVAHQARQLSAKLALAYEVSQAPAITPDPARGAPLYAQHCSVCHGGWPGRHRPGTASLEPA
;
A
#
# COMPACT_ATOMS: atom_id res chain seq x y z
N MET A 1 45.85 32.36 -25.44
CA MET A 1 45.36 31.92 -24.11
C MET A 1 44.01 31.16 -24.06
N PRO A 2 43.27 30.83 -25.16
CA PRO A 2 42.00 30.10 -25.01
C PRO A 2 42.14 28.56 -24.90
N LEU A 3 43.25 27.98 -25.37
CA LEU A 3 43.45 26.51 -25.36
C LEU A 3 43.60 25.93 -23.94
N ARG A 4 44.18 26.67 -23.00
CA ARG A 4 44.37 26.20 -21.60
C ARG A 4 43.04 26.13 -20.83
N SER A 5 42.12 27.05 -21.10
CA SER A 5 40.78 27.08 -20.48
C SER A 5 39.91 25.92 -20.98
N ARG A 6 40.01 25.57 -22.27
CA ARG A 6 39.31 24.42 -22.86
C ARG A 6 39.80 23.07 -22.30
N PHE A 7 41.11 22.92 -22.11
CA PHE A 7 41.69 21.73 -21.49
C PHE A 7 41.27 21.56 -20.03
N LEU A 8 41.22 22.65 -19.25
CA LEU A 8 40.79 22.60 -17.86
C LEU A 8 39.30 22.24 -17.73
N ALA A 9 38.45 22.77 -18.61
CA ALA A 9 37.04 22.41 -18.67
C ALA A 9 36.84 20.92 -19.06
N TRP A 10 37.68 20.39 -19.96
CA TRP A 10 37.61 18.99 -20.39
C TRP A 10 38.05 17.99 -19.30
N LEU A 11 38.91 18.42 -18.37
CA LEU A 11 39.31 17.63 -17.19
C LEU A 11 38.30 17.72 -16.04
N LEU A 12 37.60 18.85 -15.89
CA LEU A 12 36.63 19.04 -14.81
C LEU A 12 35.33 18.23 -15.03
N ILE A 13 34.88 18.07 -16.27
CA ILE A 13 33.65 17.32 -16.60
C ILE A 13 33.70 15.84 -16.15
N PRO A 14 34.74 15.03 -16.47
CA PRO A 14 34.83 13.66 -15.97
C PRO A 14 35.03 13.62 -14.45
N LEU A 15 35.75 14.58 -13.86
CA LEU A 15 35.94 14.64 -12.41
C LEU A 15 34.62 14.87 -11.66
N LEU A 16 33.75 15.75 -12.17
CA LEU A 16 32.40 15.97 -11.64
C LEU A 16 31.49 14.74 -11.81
N ALA A 17 31.63 14.02 -12.93
CA ALA A 17 30.89 12.77 -13.16
C ALA A 17 31.33 11.65 -12.20
N LEU A 18 32.63 11.55 -11.87
CA LEU A 18 33.13 10.59 -10.86
C LEU A 18 32.72 10.95 -9.42
N CYS A 19 32.40 12.21 -9.13
CA CYS A 19 31.89 12.65 -7.83
C CYS A 19 30.36 12.49 -7.68
N SER A 20 29.67 12.04 -8.73
CA SER A 20 28.23 11.75 -8.67
C SER A 20 28.04 10.34 -8.10
N GLY A 21 27.94 10.22 -6.78
CA GLY A 21 27.55 8.97 -6.14
C GLY A 21 26.15 8.54 -6.61
N VAL A 22 25.97 7.25 -6.90
CA VAL A 22 24.63 6.70 -7.15
C VAL A 22 23.85 6.83 -5.85
N THR A 23 22.94 7.80 -5.78
CA THR A 23 21.93 7.84 -4.72
C THR A 23 20.90 6.76 -5.04
N LEU A 24 21.09 5.56 -4.49
CA LEU A 24 19.98 4.61 -4.35
C LEU A 24 19.07 5.20 -3.28
N ALA A 25 17.93 5.76 -3.70
CA ALA A 25 16.85 5.96 -2.76
C ALA A 25 16.49 4.57 -2.21
N ASP A 26 16.65 4.38 -0.91
CA ASP A 26 16.26 3.13 -0.24
C ASP A 26 14.77 2.94 -0.55
N PRO A 27 14.38 1.89 -1.29
CA PRO A 27 13.04 1.82 -1.84
C PRO A 27 12.03 1.73 -0.70
N VAL A 28 11.30 2.82 -0.50
CA VAL A 28 10.05 2.86 0.29
C VAL A 28 9.02 1.86 -0.28
N GLU A 29 9.30 1.25 -1.43
CA GLU A 29 8.60 0.10 -2.03
C GLU A 29 8.21 -0.96 -0.99
N GLY A 30 9.11 -1.31 -0.05
CA GLY A 30 8.79 -2.29 0.99
C GLY A 30 7.71 -1.82 1.96
N ALA A 31 7.70 -0.53 2.30
CA ALA A 31 6.67 0.07 3.17
C ALA A 31 5.33 0.19 2.42
N ALA A 32 5.35 0.60 1.14
CA ALA A 32 4.16 0.64 0.29
C ALA A 32 3.55 -0.77 0.11
N GLN A 33 4.38 -1.79 -0.12
CA GLN A 33 3.94 -3.18 -0.20
C GLN A 33 3.36 -3.68 1.13
N ALA A 34 3.98 -3.35 2.26
CA ALA A 34 3.46 -3.70 3.58
C ALA A 34 2.10 -3.03 3.86
N LEU A 35 1.91 -1.76 3.48
CA LEU A 35 0.62 -1.08 3.55
C LEU A 35 -0.44 -1.80 2.73
N HIS A 36 -0.10 -2.20 1.50
CA HIS A 36 -1.01 -2.92 0.63
C HIS A 36 -1.51 -4.24 1.24
N LEU A 37 -0.61 -5.02 1.87
CA LEU A 37 -0.99 -6.27 2.55
C LEU A 37 -1.91 -6.02 3.76
N LEU A 38 -1.66 -4.95 4.52
CA LEU A 38 -2.51 -4.56 5.65
C LEU A 38 -3.90 -4.12 5.18
N ASP A 39 -3.99 -3.38 4.08
CA ASP A 39 -5.25 -2.91 3.52
C ASP A 39 -6.09 -4.08 2.99
N TYR A 40 -5.47 -5.04 2.30
CA TYR A 40 -6.13 -6.28 1.87
C TYR A 40 -6.66 -7.08 3.06
N LEU A 41 -5.81 -7.33 4.07
CA LEU A 41 -6.24 -8.04 5.27
C LEU A 41 -7.41 -7.31 5.96
N GLY A 42 -7.34 -5.98 6.09
CA GLY A 42 -8.37 -5.19 6.74
C GLY A 42 -9.69 -5.13 5.97
N ALA A 43 -9.67 -5.29 4.65
CA ALA A 43 -10.86 -5.34 3.81
C ALA A 43 -11.50 -6.74 3.81
N ASP A 44 -10.68 -7.79 3.72
CA ASP A 44 -11.16 -9.12 3.35
C ASP A 44 -11.27 -10.08 4.54
N TYR A 45 -10.49 -9.86 5.62
CA TYR A 45 -10.53 -10.72 6.80
C TYR A 45 -11.95 -10.91 7.41
N PRO A 46 -12.80 -9.87 7.53
CA PRO A 46 -14.15 -10.02 8.08
C PRO A 46 -15.06 -10.98 7.29
N ALA A 47 -14.81 -11.16 5.99
CA ALA A 47 -15.57 -12.09 5.15
C ALA A 47 -15.03 -13.53 5.21
N THR A 48 -13.79 -13.72 5.65
CA THR A 48 -13.13 -15.03 5.78
C THR A 48 -13.37 -15.74 7.10
N VAL A 49 -13.65 -14.99 8.17
CA VAL A 49 -13.87 -15.54 9.52
C VAL A 49 -15.17 -14.99 10.09
N ALA A 50 -16.09 -15.88 10.45
CA ALA A 50 -17.35 -15.55 11.11
C ALA A 50 -17.49 -16.38 12.38
N ASP A 51 -17.81 -15.75 13.52
CA ASP A 51 -17.96 -16.41 14.82
C ASP A 51 -16.78 -17.33 15.21
N GLY A 52 -15.55 -16.89 14.90
CA GLY A 52 -14.32 -17.65 15.15
C GLY A 52 -14.11 -18.86 14.21
N LYS A 53 -14.97 -19.04 13.21
CA LYS A 53 -14.87 -20.11 12.21
C LYS A 53 -14.40 -19.55 10.88
N VAL A 54 -13.47 -20.26 10.26
CA VAL A 54 -13.02 -19.95 8.90
C VAL A 54 -14.09 -20.40 7.92
N VAL A 55 -14.70 -19.45 7.21
CA VAL A 55 -15.77 -19.72 6.23
C VAL A 55 -15.24 -19.85 4.80
N ASN A 56 -14.06 -19.31 4.52
CA ASN A 56 -13.32 -19.52 3.28
C ASN A 56 -11.86 -19.88 3.61
N SER A 57 -11.53 -21.18 3.51
CA SER A 57 -10.23 -21.71 3.91
C SER A 57 -9.09 -21.28 2.99
N ALA A 58 -9.34 -21.18 1.69
CA ALA A 58 -8.32 -20.77 0.72
C ALA A 58 -7.90 -19.32 0.97
N GLU A 59 -8.87 -18.43 1.12
CA GLU A 59 -8.61 -17.01 1.38
C GLU A 59 -7.97 -16.80 2.76
N TYR A 60 -8.42 -17.53 3.78
CA TYR A 60 -7.79 -17.48 5.10
C TYR A 60 -6.32 -17.94 5.05
N GLN A 61 -6.00 -18.99 4.29
CA GLN A 61 -4.60 -19.43 4.13
C GLN A 61 -3.76 -18.36 3.42
N GLN A 62 -4.28 -17.75 2.36
CA GLN A 62 -3.63 -16.65 1.68
C GLN A 62 -3.37 -15.46 2.62
N GLN A 63 -4.32 -15.12 3.49
CA GLN A 63 -4.14 -14.07 4.50
C GLN A 63 -3.05 -14.42 5.52
N VAL A 64 -2.93 -15.69 5.93
CA VAL A 64 -1.84 -16.17 6.80
C VAL A 64 -0.49 -16.06 6.11
N ASP A 65 -0.40 -16.44 4.83
CA ASP A 65 0.84 -16.36 4.05
C ASP A 65 1.25 -14.90 3.83
N ASN A 66 0.28 -14.03 3.52
CA ASN A 66 0.48 -12.58 3.38
C ASN A 66 0.99 -11.95 4.70
N LEU A 67 0.51 -12.42 5.85
CA LEU A 67 1.00 -11.98 7.15
C LEU A 67 2.45 -12.42 7.43
N ALA A 68 2.88 -13.57 6.90
CA ALA A 68 4.29 -13.95 6.94
C ALA A 68 5.14 -13.02 6.07
N ALA A 69 4.69 -12.74 4.85
CA ALA A 69 5.35 -11.78 3.95
C ALA A 69 5.42 -10.37 4.56
N LEU A 70 4.35 -9.90 5.20
CA LEU A 70 4.30 -8.63 5.92
C LEU A 70 5.38 -8.54 7.00
N GLN A 71 5.55 -9.60 7.80
CA GLN A 71 6.59 -9.62 8.83
C GLN A 71 7.99 -9.49 8.21
N SER A 72 8.26 -10.22 7.13
CA SER A 72 9.54 -10.14 6.42
C SER A 72 9.78 -8.75 5.85
N LEU A 73 8.76 -8.12 5.27
CA LEU A 73 8.86 -6.74 4.77
C LEU A 73 9.21 -5.78 5.91
N VAL A 74 8.46 -5.81 7.03
CA VAL A 74 8.66 -4.87 8.15
C VAL A 74 10.05 -5.02 8.78
N VAL A 75 10.57 -6.24 8.90
CA VAL A 75 11.94 -6.49 9.41
C VAL A 75 13.01 -5.96 8.46
N ALA A 76 12.76 -6.04 7.15
CA ALA A 76 13.69 -5.57 6.12
C ALA A 76 13.65 -4.04 5.94
N LEU A 77 12.69 -3.33 6.56
CA LEU A 77 12.59 -1.88 6.42
C LEU A 77 13.81 -1.16 7.01
N PRO A 78 14.17 0.01 6.44
CA PRO A 78 15.24 0.85 6.98
C PRO A 78 15.04 1.11 8.48
N GLN A 79 16.14 1.12 9.23
CA GLN A 79 16.07 1.33 10.67
C GLN A 79 15.51 2.73 10.98
N ARG A 80 14.38 2.75 11.68
CA ARG A 80 13.75 3.94 12.28
C ARG A 80 13.47 3.65 13.75
N ALA A 81 13.12 4.67 14.53
CA ALA A 81 12.79 4.48 15.95
C ALA A 81 11.54 3.61 16.14
N GLU A 82 10.62 3.68 15.17
CA GLU A 82 9.30 3.06 15.18
C GLU A 82 9.32 1.60 14.70
N ARG A 83 10.40 1.13 14.05
CA ARG A 83 10.43 -0.21 13.43
C ARG A 83 10.15 -1.33 14.44
N ALA A 84 10.75 -1.25 15.62
CA ALA A 84 10.54 -2.24 16.67
C ALA A 84 9.07 -2.29 17.15
N ASP A 85 8.37 -1.15 17.14
CA ASP A 85 6.96 -1.07 17.52
C ASP A 85 6.06 -1.64 16.42
N LEU A 86 6.42 -1.40 15.15
CA LEU A 86 5.74 -1.98 13.99
C LEU A 86 5.90 -3.51 13.96
N GLU A 87 7.10 -4.04 14.19
CA GLU A 87 7.35 -5.49 14.26
C GLU A 87 6.51 -6.16 15.36
N ARG A 88 6.42 -5.54 16.54
CA ARG A 88 5.56 -6.02 17.64
C ARG A 88 4.08 -5.97 17.24
N ALA A 89 3.63 -4.90 16.58
CA ALA A 89 2.26 -4.77 16.13
C ALA A 89 1.88 -5.82 15.06
N VAL A 90 2.79 -6.12 14.11
CA VAL A 90 2.59 -7.22 13.15
C VAL A 90 2.46 -8.56 13.87
N THR A 91 3.31 -8.81 14.86
CA THR A 91 3.24 -10.05 15.67
C THR A 91 1.90 -10.19 16.40
N GLN A 92 1.38 -9.08 16.96
CA GLN A 92 0.06 -9.07 17.60
C GLN A 92 -1.06 -9.34 16.59
N LEU A 93 -1.01 -8.71 15.41
CA LEU A 93 -1.98 -8.94 14.34
C LEU A 93 -1.96 -10.40 13.86
N LYS A 94 -0.78 -11.01 13.73
CA LYS A 94 -0.63 -12.44 13.42
C LYS A 94 -1.30 -13.32 14.47
N SER A 95 -1.11 -13.01 15.75
CA SER A 95 -1.75 -13.72 16.85
C SER A 95 -3.27 -13.57 16.81
N ALA A 96 -3.79 -12.37 16.50
CA ALA A 96 -5.22 -12.12 16.37
C ALA A 96 -5.85 -12.95 15.25
N VAL A 97 -5.22 -12.99 14.07
CA VAL A 97 -5.66 -13.81 12.94
C VAL A 97 -5.60 -15.29 13.28
N ALA A 98 -4.49 -15.78 13.85
CA ALA A 98 -4.32 -17.18 14.24
C ALA A 98 -5.35 -17.62 15.30
N GLY A 99 -5.68 -16.72 16.22
CA GLY A 99 -6.74 -16.88 17.22
C GLY A 99 -8.16 -16.74 16.65
N ARG A 100 -8.30 -16.46 15.35
CA ARG A 100 -9.57 -16.28 14.65
C ARG A 100 -10.46 -15.25 15.34
N GLN A 101 -9.83 -14.15 15.77
CA GLN A 101 -10.53 -13.07 16.43
C GLN A 101 -11.60 -12.46 15.52
N ASP A 102 -12.50 -11.70 16.13
CA ASP A 102 -13.56 -11.01 15.41
C ASP A 102 -13.01 -10.16 14.25
N GLY A 103 -13.71 -10.23 13.11
CA GLY A 103 -13.25 -9.60 11.88
C GLY A 103 -13.13 -8.09 11.97
N VAL A 104 -14.04 -7.43 12.70
CA VAL A 104 -14.00 -5.97 12.90
C VAL A 104 -12.78 -5.59 13.71
N GLN A 105 -12.41 -6.38 14.72
CA GLN A 105 -11.23 -6.13 15.54
C GLN A 105 -9.93 -6.28 14.74
N VAL A 106 -9.78 -7.35 13.96
CA VAL A 106 -8.61 -7.55 13.10
C VAL A 106 -8.51 -6.45 12.05
N ALA A 107 -9.62 -6.08 11.41
CA ALA A 107 -9.65 -5.01 10.43
C ALA A 107 -9.26 -3.64 11.03
N HIS A 108 -9.69 -3.37 12.27
CA HIS A 108 -9.28 -2.17 12.99
C HIS A 108 -7.77 -2.18 13.31
N GLN A 109 -7.24 -3.29 13.81
CA GLN A 109 -5.80 -3.44 14.08
C GLN A 109 -4.97 -3.24 12.80
N ALA A 110 -5.39 -3.84 11.68
CA ALA A 110 -4.72 -3.68 10.40
C ALA A 110 -4.67 -2.21 9.96
N ARG A 111 -5.80 -1.48 10.01
CA ARG A 111 -5.85 -0.04 9.67
C ARG A 111 -4.98 0.82 10.59
N GLN A 112 -4.97 0.54 11.88
CA GLN A 112 -4.11 1.26 12.83
C GLN A 112 -2.63 1.02 12.53
N LEU A 113 -2.27 -0.21 12.17
CA LEU A 113 -0.91 -0.55 11.77
C LEU A 113 -0.54 0.12 10.44
N SER A 114 -1.45 0.15 9.45
CA SER A 114 -1.24 0.90 8.20
C SER A 114 -0.94 2.37 8.47
N ALA A 115 -1.75 3.04 9.30
CA ALA A 115 -1.55 4.44 9.63
C ALA A 115 -0.18 4.71 10.28
N LYS A 116 0.24 3.86 11.23
CA LYS A 116 1.54 3.97 11.89
C LYS A 116 2.70 3.76 10.91
N LEU A 117 2.58 2.74 10.05
CA LEU A 117 3.61 2.42 9.06
C LEU A 117 3.77 3.55 8.04
N ALA A 118 2.66 4.09 7.53
CA ALA A 118 2.66 5.19 6.57
C ALA A 118 3.32 6.45 7.15
N LEU A 119 3.05 6.77 8.43
CA LEU A 119 3.68 7.90 9.11
C LEU A 119 5.18 7.67 9.34
N ALA A 120 5.58 6.49 9.81
CA ALA A 120 6.98 6.19 10.15
C ALA A 120 7.92 6.18 8.93
N TYR A 121 7.39 5.85 7.75
CA TYR A 121 8.15 5.76 6.50
C TYR A 121 7.72 6.79 5.45
N GLU A 122 6.93 7.79 5.86
CA GLU A 122 6.50 8.92 5.03
C GLU A 122 5.85 8.50 3.69
N VAL A 123 5.08 7.41 3.73
CA VAL A 123 4.39 6.91 2.53
C VAL A 123 3.14 7.74 2.28
N SER A 124 3.10 8.44 1.14
CA SER A 124 1.93 9.23 0.75
C SER A 124 0.77 8.31 0.38
N GLN A 125 -0.28 8.29 1.20
CA GLN A 125 -1.50 7.50 0.94
C GLN A 125 -2.52 8.23 0.04
N ALA A 126 -2.33 9.53 -0.16
CA ALA A 126 -3.21 10.35 -0.99
C ALA A 126 -2.38 11.20 -1.96
N PRO A 127 -2.95 11.58 -3.12
CA PRO A 127 -2.33 12.58 -3.99
C PRO A 127 -2.14 13.91 -3.26
N ALA A 128 -1.04 14.60 -3.55
CA ALA A 128 -0.76 15.94 -3.00
C ALA A 128 -1.80 17.00 -3.43
N ILE A 129 -2.51 16.75 -4.52
CA ILE A 129 -3.54 17.64 -5.06
C ILE A 129 -4.87 16.92 -4.97
N THR A 130 -5.87 17.57 -4.39
CA THR A 130 -7.25 17.06 -4.36
C THR A 130 -7.74 16.80 -5.80
N PRO A 131 -8.12 15.56 -6.15
CA PRO A 131 -8.65 15.27 -7.48
C PRO A 131 -9.91 16.08 -7.78
N ASP A 132 -10.00 16.63 -8.99
CA ASP A 132 -11.18 17.37 -9.44
C ASP A 132 -12.24 16.39 -9.97
N PRO A 133 -13.40 16.26 -9.31
CA PRO A 133 -14.45 15.35 -9.75
C PRO A 133 -15.04 15.73 -11.12
N ALA A 134 -15.04 17.02 -11.49
CA ALA A 134 -15.52 17.46 -12.79
C ALA A 134 -14.64 16.95 -13.94
N ARG A 135 -13.32 16.83 -13.70
CA ARG A 135 -12.37 16.22 -14.64
C ARG A 135 -12.50 14.70 -14.71
N GLY A 136 -12.91 14.05 -13.62
CA GLY A 136 -13.13 12.60 -13.57
C GLY A 136 -14.41 12.14 -14.26
N ALA A 137 -15.47 12.96 -14.22
CA ALA A 137 -16.78 12.63 -14.79
C ALA A 137 -16.75 12.16 -16.26
N PRO A 138 -16.12 12.86 -17.22
CA PRO A 138 -16.06 12.39 -18.59
C PRO A 138 -15.26 11.09 -18.76
N LEU A 139 -14.19 10.89 -17.98
CA LEU A 139 -13.38 9.66 -18.02
C LEU A 139 -14.19 8.45 -17.52
N TYR A 140 -14.92 8.61 -16.42
CA TYR A 140 -15.81 7.58 -15.91
C TYR A 140 -16.91 7.22 -16.92
N ALA A 141 -17.53 8.25 -17.53
CA ALA A 141 -18.54 8.05 -18.56
C ALA A 141 -18.01 7.23 -19.75
N GLN A 142 -16.78 7.51 -20.19
CA GLN A 142 -16.16 6.83 -21.34
C GLN A 142 -15.67 5.40 -21.03
N HIS A 143 -15.15 5.15 -19.83
CA HIS A 143 -14.41 3.91 -19.56
C HIS A 143 -15.10 2.97 -18.56
N CYS A 144 -15.97 3.48 -17.70
CA CYS A 144 -16.50 2.72 -16.57
C CYS A 144 -18.02 2.53 -16.64
N SER A 145 -18.74 3.48 -17.25
CA SER A 145 -20.20 3.50 -17.23
C SER A 145 -20.86 2.32 -17.95
N VAL A 146 -20.14 1.70 -18.89
CA VAL A 146 -20.61 0.50 -19.61
C VAL A 146 -20.86 -0.69 -18.69
N CYS A 147 -20.11 -0.81 -17.59
CA CYS A 147 -20.27 -1.89 -16.59
C CYS A 147 -20.86 -1.40 -15.27
N HIS A 148 -20.57 -0.16 -14.86
CA HIS A 148 -20.97 0.36 -13.55
C HIS A 148 -22.16 1.35 -13.59
N GLY A 149 -22.71 1.63 -14.77
CA GLY A 149 -23.80 2.59 -14.97
C GLY A 149 -23.35 4.05 -14.94
N GLY A 150 -24.26 4.99 -15.17
CA GLY A 150 -23.98 6.41 -14.93
C GLY A 150 -23.81 6.68 -13.42
N TRP A 151 -22.86 7.54 -13.04
CA TRP A 151 -22.60 7.87 -11.64
C TRP A 151 -23.67 8.82 -11.09
N PRO A 152 -24.48 8.41 -10.11
CA PRO A 152 -24.84 9.34 -9.05
C PRO A 152 -24.60 8.72 -7.67
N GLY A 153 -24.12 9.54 -6.74
CA GLY A 153 -23.62 9.09 -5.44
C GLY A 153 -24.57 8.16 -4.69
N ARG A 154 -24.01 7.03 -4.23
CA ARG A 154 -24.59 5.97 -3.37
C ARG A 154 -25.68 5.14 -4.03
N HIS A 155 -25.40 3.86 -4.30
CA HIS A 155 -26.27 2.73 -3.94
C HIS A 155 -25.48 1.42 -3.77
N ARG A 156 -25.61 0.81 -2.59
CA ARG A 156 -25.63 -0.64 -2.31
C ARG A 156 -26.95 -0.80 -1.54
N PRO A 157 -27.89 -1.72 -1.81
CA PRO A 157 -27.93 -2.89 -2.70
C PRO A 157 -28.94 -2.78 -3.87
N GLY A 158 -28.70 -3.53 -4.97
CA GLY A 158 -29.65 -3.68 -6.09
C GLY A 158 -29.28 -2.91 -7.35
N THR A 159 -28.30 -3.40 -8.11
CA THR A 159 -27.97 -3.07 -9.52
C THR A 159 -29.13 -3.45 -10.46
N ALA A 160 -30.35 -3.01 -10.16
CA ALA A 160 -31.63 -3.58 -10.58
C ALA A 160 -32.01 -3.35 -12.05
N SER A 161 -31.06 -3.26 -12.98
CA SER A 161 -31.38 -3.33 -14.41
C SER A 161 -30.30 -3.96 -15.29
N LEU A 162 -29.46 -4.83 -14.74
CA LEU A 162 -28.64 -5.73 -15.57
C LEU A 162 -28.86 -7.17 -15.07
N GLU A 163 -29.80 -7.88 -15.70
CA GLU A 163 -29.86 -9.35 -15.64
C GLU A 163 -28.58 -9.91 -16.27
N PRO A 164 -27.84 -10.81 -15.60
CA PRO A 164 -26.76 -11.57 -16.22
C PRO A 164 -27.30 -12.79 -16.96
N ALA A 165 -26.66 -13.14 -18.08
CA ALA A 165 -26.85 -14.42 -18.76
C ALA A 165 -26.33 -15.61 -17.94
#